data_AF-A0A0F9LZU3-F1
#
_entry.id   AF-A0A0F9LZU3-F1
#
_cell.length_a   1.000
_cell.length_b   1.000
_cell.length_c   1.000
_cell.angle_alpha   90.00
_cell.angle_beta   90.00
_cell.angle_gamma   90.00
#
_symmetry.space_group_name_H-M   'P 1'
#
loop_
_entity.id
_entity.type
_entity.pdbx_description
1 polymer ?
#
loop_
_entity_poly.entity_id
_entity_poly.type
_entity_poly.pdbx_seq_one_letter_code
_entity_poly.pdbx_strand_id
1 'polypeptide(L)'
;AGVLEHVLPGAVQQPLAPLVHLEQSLNVAPEALRRLALLGGDDPAQRFRLTRKQARQFALLREGLQSGAGTAELAYRHGPVCARDIELLRAASFGAPLPALLDADLDLGAAAQFPIRAADLMPRYAGPDLGRELAKRERRWIRSGFALGRADLLE
;
A
#
# COMPACT_ATOMS: atom_id res chain seq x y z
N ALA A 1 -20.60 8.28 -26.39
CA ALA A 1 -19.59 7.91 -25.37
C ALA A 1 -18.69 9.12 -25.14
N GLY A 2 -18.30 9.42 -23.89
CA GLY A 2 -17.60 10.68 -23.52
C GLY A 2 -17.97 11.23 -22.14
N VAL A 3 -18.97 10.63 -21.48
CA VAL A 3 -19.45 11.06 -20.16
C VAL A 3 -18.34 11.04 -19.10
N LEU A 4 -17.42 10.07 -19.15
CA LEU A 4 -16.31 10.05 -18.19
C LEU A 4 -15.41 11.28 -18.32
N GLU A 5 -15.10 11.74 -19.53
CA GLU A 5 -14.28 12.96 -19.71
C GLU A 5 -14.98 14.20 -19.13
N HIS A 6 -16.31 14.24 -19.14
CA HIS A 6 -17.08 15.33 -18.54
C HIS A 6 -17.08 15.24 -17.00
N VAL A 7 -17.18 14.02 -16.45
CA VAL A 7 -17.34 13.73 -15.01
C VAL A 7 -16.01 13.52 -14.27
N LEU A 8 -14.94 13.20 -14.98
CA LEU A 8 -13.58 13.04 -14.48
C LEU A 8 -12.57 13.19 -15.63
N PRO A 9 -12.25 14.43 -16.04
CA PRO A 9 -11.21 14.72 -17.03
C PRO A 9 -9.90 14.06 -16.67
N GLY A 10 -9.16 13.61 -17.69
CA GLY A 10 -7.86 12.94 -17.51
C GLY A 10 -7.93 11.52 -16.94
N ALA A 11 -9.12 10.95 -16.77
CA ALA A 11 -9.28 9.57 -16.32
C ALA A 11 -8.87 8.55 -17.40
N VAL A 12 -8.21 7.48 -16.98
CA VAL A 12 -7.76 6.39 -17.86
C VAL A 12 -8.68 5.17 -17.69
N GLN A 13 -9.40 4.78 -18.74
CA GLN A 13 -10.39 3.69 -18.67
C GLN A 13 -9.81 2.30 -18.91
N GLN A 14 -8.73 2.20 -19.68
CA GLN A 14 -8.14 0.96 -20.15
C GLN A 14 -7.91 -0.09 -19.04
N PRO A 15 -7.36 0.25 -17.85
CA PRO A 15 -7.07 -0.77 -16.84
C PRO A 15 -8.31 -1.26 -16.07
N LEU A 16 -9.49 -0.63 -16.24
CA LEU A 16 -10.69 -0.98 -15.46
C LEU A 16 -11.19 -2.40 -15.76
N ALA A 17 -11.19 -2.83 -17.02
CA ALA A 17 -11.62 -4.19 -17.37
C ALA A 17 -10.73 -5.29 -16.75
N PRO A 18 -9.38 -5.18 -16.81
CA PRO A 18 -8.49 -6.04 -16.02
C PRO A 18 -8.80 -6.05 -14.52
N LEU A 19 -9.03 -4.88 -13.90
CA LEU A 19 -9.38 -4.83 -12.48
C LEU A 19 -10.69 -5.58 -12.18
N VAL A 20 -11.73 -5.39 -12.99
CA VAL A 20 -13.01 -6.10 -12.81
C VAL A 20 -12.81 -7.61 -12.90
N HIS A 21 -12.00 -8.09 -13.85
CA HIS A 21 -11.68 -9.50 -13.96
C HIS A 21 -10.94 -10.03 -12.72
N LEU A 22 -9.95 -9.29 -12.22
CA LEU A 22 -9.20 -9.65 -11.00
C LEU A 22 -10.12 -9.71 -9.78
N GLU A 23 -10.97 -8.68 -9.57
CA GLU A 23 -11.96 -8.62 -8.50
C GLU A 23 -12.88 -9.85 -8.51
N GLN A 24 -13.39 -10.24 -9.68
CA GLN A 24 -14.22 -11.43 -9.84
C GLN A 24 -13.46 -12.73 -9.58
N SER A 25 -12.24 -12.86 -10.14
CA SER A 25 -11.43 -14.08 -10.02
C SER A 25 -11.03 -14.39 -8.57
N LEU A 26 -10.85 -13.35 -7.75
CA LEU A 26 -10.49 -13.45 -6.34
C LEU A 26 -11.67 -13.30 -5.38
N ASN A 27 -12.90 -13.19 -5.89
CA ASN A 27 -14.09 -12.92 -5.09
C ASN A 27 -13.94 -11.70 -4.17
N VAL A 28 -13.27 -10.66 -4.66
CA VAL A 28 -13.10 -9.38 -3.95
C VAL A 28 -14.23 -8.46 -4.36
N ALA A 29 -15.00 -7.98 -3.38
CA ALA A 29 -16.09 -7.05 -3.63
C ALA A 29 -15.56 -5.76 -4.31
N PRO A 30 -16.25 -5.24 -5.34
CA PRO A 30 -15.93 -3.95 -5.94
C PRO A 30 -15.84 -2.85 -4.88
N GLU A 31 -14.82 -2.02 -4.98
CA GLU A 31 -14.61 -0.89 -4.07
C GLU A 31 -14.42 0.40 -4.87
N ALA A 32 -15.14 1.45 -4.48
CA ALA A 32 -15.24 2.68 -5.27
C ALA A 32 -13.94 3.47 -5.27
N LEU A 33 -13.24 3.59 -4.14
CA LEU A 33 -11.96 4.29 -4.07
C LEU A 33 -10.84 3.54 -4.77
N ARG A 34 -10.81 2.20 -4.73
CA ARG A 34 -9.91 1.37 -5.53
C ARG A 34 -10.10 1.67 -7.01
N ARG A 35 -11.32 1.54 -7.51
CA ARG A 35 -11.62 1.85 -8.92
C ARG A 35 -11.30 3.31 -9.27
N LEU A 36 -11.59 4.25 -8.39
CA LEU A 36 -11.23 5.67 -8.59
C LEU A 36 -9.72 5.88 -8.66
N ALA A 37 -8.94 5.24 -7.78
CA ALA A 37 -7.48 5.31 -7.77
C ALA A 37 -6.86 4.74 -9.05
N LEU A 38 -7.49 3.70 -9.61
CA LEU A 38 -7.12 3.15 -10.91
C LEU A 38 -7.36 4.14 -12.05
N LEU A 39 -8.56 4.73 -12.08
CA LEU A 39 -8.96 5.68 -13.12
C LEU A 39 -8.14 6.97 -13.08
N GLY A 40 -7.77 7.46 -11.89
CA GLY A 40 -7.05 8.72 -11.74
C GLY A 40 -7.93 9.93 -12.07
N GLY A 41 -7.45 10.81 -12.94
CA GLY A 41 -8.13 12.04 -13.36
C GLY A 41 -7.78 13.29 -12.54
N ASP A 42 -8.33 14.41 -12.97
CA ASP A 42 -8.04 15.74 -12.45
C ASP A 42 -8.78 16.00 -11.12
N ASP A 43 -8.00 16.17 -10.05
CA ASP A 43 -8.42 16.36 -8.65
C ASP A 43 -9.71 15.61 -8.24
N PRO A 44 -9.68 14.26 -8.21
CA PRO A 44 -10.86 13.48 -7.88
C PRO A 44 -11.36 13.73 -6.45
N ALA A 45 -10.46 14.13 -5.54
CA ALA A 45 -10.79 14.41 -4.15
C ALA A 45 -11.71 15.63 -4.03
N GLN A 46 -11.37 16.74 -4.70
CA GLN A 46 -12.22 17.92 -4.74
C GLN A 46 -13.49 17.66 -5.57
N ARG A 47 -13.33 17.06 -6.75
CA ARG A 47 -14.42 16.89 -7.73
C ARG A 47 -15.56 16.03 -7.20
N PHE A 48 -15.25 14.96 -6.47
CA PHE A 48 -16.24 14.09 -5.82
C PHE A 48 -16.48 14.42 -4.35
N ARG A 49 -15.92 15.54 -3.84
CA ARG A 49 -16.06 15.98 -2.45
C ARG A 49 -15.75 14.85 -1.45
N LEU A 50 -14.66 14.14 -1.70
CA LEU A 50 -14.24 13.03 -0.85
C LEU A 50 -14.05 13.53 0.58
N THR A 51 -14.53 12.75 1.55
CA THR A 51 -14.21 13.01 2.96
C THR A 51 -12.70 12.96 3.17
N ARG A 52 -12.19 13.60 4.23
CA ARG A 52 -10.76 13.57 4.56
C ARG A 52 -10.20 12.14 4.64
N LYS A 53 -10.99 11.20 5.16
CA LYS A 53 -10.62 9.78 5.23
C LYS A 53 -10.50 9.17 3.83
N GLN A 54 -11.48 9.40 2.97
CA GLN A 54 -11.47 8.88 1.59
C GLN A 54 -10.35 9.50 0.75
N ALA A 55 -10.11 10.81 0.88
CA ALA A 55 -9.01 11.49 0.18
C ALA A 55 -7.63 10.92 0.59
N ARG A 56 -7.44 10.65 1.89
CA ARG A 56 -6.21 10.00 2.39
C ARG A 56 -6.05 8.58 1.86
N GLN A 57 -7.13 7.79 1.84
CA GLN A 57 -7.11 6.43 1.29
C GLN A 57 -6.85 6.45 -0.22
N PHE A 58 -7.50 7.33 -0.98
CA PHE A 58 -7.25 7.52 -2.40
C PHE A 58 -5.78 7.87 -2.67
N ALA A 59 -5.22 8.84 -1.94
CA ALA A 59 -3.81 9.23 -2.08
C ALA A 59 -2.87 8.06 -1.78
N LEU A 60 -3.16 7.28 -0.73
CA LEU A 60 -2.39 6.10 -0.37
C LEU A 60 -2.40 5.03 -1.47
N LEU A 61 -3.56 4.75 -2.06
CA LEU A 61 -3.69 3.79 -3.17
C LEU A 61 -2.90 4.27 -4.41
N ARG A 62 -2.94 5.58 -4.70
CA ARG A 62 -2.19 6.20 -5.80
C ARG A 62 -0.68 6.18 -5.57
N GLU A 63 -0.23 6.40 -4.35
CA GLU A 63 1.18 6.27 -3.97
C GLU A 63 1.63 4.80 -4.06
N GLY A 64 0.81 3.87 -3.58
CA GLY A 64 1.07 2.43 -3.65
C GLY A 64 1.28 1.89 -5.06
N LEU A 65 0.56 2.43 -6.04
CA LEU A 65 0.76 2.12 -7.47
C LEU A 65 2.21 2.39 -7.94
N GLN A 66 2.87 3.42 -7.40
CA GLN A 66 4.21 3.85 -7.80
C GLN A 66 5.29 3.40 -6.81
N SER A 67 4.90 2.98 -5.62
CA SER A 67 5.81 2.53 -4.56
C SER A 67 6.57 1.27 -4.99
N GLY A 68 7.83 1.17 -4.56
CA GLY A 68 8.62 -0.07 -4.67
C GLY A 68 8.43 -1.04 -3.50
N ALA A 69 7.56 -0.71 -2.54
CA ALA A 69 7.29 -1.58 -1.39
C ALA A 69 6.60 -2.88 -1.83
N GLY A 70 7.07 -4.00 -1.27
CA GLY A 70 6.46 -5.32 -1.47
C GLY A 70 5.14 -5.49 -0.69
N THR A 71 4.37 -6.51 -1.04
CA THR A 71 3.04 -6.78 -0.47
C THR A 71 3.05 -6.87 1.06
N ALA A 72 3.99 -7.61 1.64
CA ALA A 72 4.08 -7.76 3.09
C ALA A 72 4.47 -6.44 3.80
N GLU A 73 5.32 -5.61 3.19
CA GLU A 73 5.59 -4.26 3.73
C GLU A 73 4.35 -3.38 3.68
N LEU A 74 3.61 -3.39 2.58
CA LEU A 74 2.35 -2.64 2.46
C LEU A 74 1.33 -3.10 3.50
N ALA A 75 1.23 -4.41 3.74
CA ALA A 75 0.32 -4.96 4.73
C ALA A 75 0.72 -4.57 6.16
N TYR A 76 2.02 -4.59 6.47
CA TYR A 76 2.55 -4.10 7.75
C TYR A 76 2.26 -2.62 7.99
N ARG A 77 2.47 -1.76 6.98
CA ARG A 77 2.32 -0.31 7.14
C ARG A 77 0.87 0.18 7.07
N HIS A 78 0.03 -0.49 6.29
CA HIS A 78 -1.27 0.03 5.87
C HIS A 78 -2.43 -0.96 6.05
N GLY A 79 -2.13 -2.17 6.54
CA GLY A 79 -3.09 -3.25 6.72
C GLY A 79 -3.31 -4.08 5.46
N PRO A 80 -3.79 -5.32 5.61
CA PRO A 80 -3.87 -6.29 4.52
C PRO A 80 -4.89 -5.89 3.44
N VAL A 81 -5.98 -5.20 3.81
CA VAL A 81 -6.98 -4.74 2.84
C VAL A 81 -6.37 -3.72 1.87
N CYS A 82 -5.66 -2.72 2.40
CA CYS A 82 -5.03 -1.69 1.57
C CYS A 82 -3.92 -2.28 0.69
N ALA A 83 -3.13 -3.21 1.23
CA ALA A 83 -2.08 -3.88 0.47
C ALA A 83 -2.65 -4.71 -0.68
N ARG A 84 -3.73 -5.47 -0.44
CA ARG A 84 -4.43 -6.21 -1.50
C ARG A 84 -4.95 -5.27 -2.58
N ASP A 85 -5.56 -4.15 -2.19
CA ASP A 85 -6.05 -3.16 -3.14
C ASP A 85 -4.91 -2.62 -4.02
N ILE A 86 -3.75 -2.32 -3.43
CA ILE A 86 -2.57 -1.88 -4.17
C ILE A 86 -2.08 -2.96 -5.15
N GLU A 87 -2.04 -4.23 -4.75
CA GLU A 87 -1.62 -5.32 -5.67
C GLU A 87 -2.62 -5.52 -6.82
N LEU A 88 -3.93 -5.43 -6.56
CA LEU A 88 -4.95 -5.45 -7.61
C LEU A 88 -4.78 -4.29 -8.59
N LEU A 89 -4.50 -3.08 -8.06
CA LEU A 89 -4.27 -1.89 -8.87
C LEU A 89 -3.00 -2.02 -9.73
N ARG A 90 -1.90 -2.54 -9.16
CA ARG A 90 -0.64 -2.78 -9.87
C ARG A 90 -0.83 -3.81 -10.98
N ALA A 91 -1.45 -4.95 -10.67
CA ALA A 91 -1.73 -6.00 -11.65
C ALA A 91 -2.59 -5.48 -12.81
N ALA A 92 -3.66 -4.74 -12.51
CA ALA A 92 -4.53 -4.15 -13.53
C ALA A 92 -3.86 -3.07 -14.37
N SER A 93 -3.00 -2.23 -13.77
CA SER A 93 -2.35 -1.10 -14.45
C SER A 93 -1.17 -1.52 -15.30
N PHE A 94 -0.39 -2.49 -14.84
CA PHE A 94 0.87 -2.90 -15.47
C PHE A 94 0.73 -4.19 -16.29
N GLY A 95 -0.44 -4.85 -16.26
CA GLY A 95 -0.65 -6.13 -16.94
C GLY A 95 0.22 -7.26 -16.38
N ALA A 96 0.70 -7.12 -15.15
CA ALA A 96 1.50 -8.12 -14.46
C ALA A 96 0.59 -9.08 -13.68
N PRO A 97 0.98 -10.37 -13.52
CA PRO A 97 0.26 -11.26 -12.62
C PRO A 97 0.36 -10.76 -11.18
N LEU A 98 -0.63 -11.12 -10.36
CA LEU A 98 -0.54 -10.91 -8.92
C LEU A 98 0.65 -11.68 -8.33
N PRO A 99 1.22 -11.21 -7.21
CA PRO A 99 2.23 -11.96 -6.48
C PRO A 99 1.76 -13.39 -6.18
N ALA A 100 2.59 -14.39 -6.45
CA ALA A 100 2.24 -15.79 -6.24
C ALA A 100 1.93 -16.13 -4.77
N LEU A 101 2.54 -15.38 -3.83
CA LEU A 101 2.36 -15.52 -2.39
C LEU A 101 1.47 -14.42 -1.80
N LEU A 102 0.59 -13.81 -2.60
CA LEU A 102 -0.23 -12.67 -2.20
C LEU A 102 -0.83 -12.82 -0.79
N ASP A 103 -1.65 -13.85 -0.55
CA ASP A 103 -2.31 -14.01 0.75
C ASP A 103 -1.33 -14.29 1.89
N ALA A 104 -0.27 -15.06 1.63
CA ALA A 104 0.76 -15.33 2.64
C ALA A 104 1.54 -14.06 3.03
N ASP A 105 1.86 -13.20 2.06
CA ASP A 105 2.53 -11.92 2.29
C ASP A 105 1.61 -10.93 3.01
N LEU A 106 0.32 -10.92 2.67
CA LEU A 106 -0.69 -10.11 3.37
C LEU A 106 -0.80 -10.51 4.84
N ASP A 107 -0.88 -11.81 5.11
CA ASP A 107 -0.96 -12.35 6.48
C ASP A 107 0.34 -12.10 7.25
N LEU A 108 1.50 -12.32 6.61
CA LEU A 108 2.81 -12.06 7.21
C LEU A 108 2.94 -10.60 7.64
N GLY A 109 2.65 -9.66 6.73
CA GLY A 109 2.74 -8.24 7.03
C GLY A 109 1.73 -7.80 8.10
N ALA A 110 0.49 -8.32 8.04
CA ALA A 110 -0.54 -8.00 9.03
C ALA A 110 -0.19 -8.50 10.44
N ALA A 111 0.52 -9.62 10.55
CA ALA A 111 0.95 -10.20 11.83
C ALA A 111 2.29 -9.62 12.33
N ALA A 112 3.08 -8.98 11.46
CA ALA A 112 4.42 -8.53 11.77
C ALA A 112 4.44 -7.45 12.87
N GLN A 113 5.32 -7.64 13.86
CA GLN A 113 5.54 -6.69 14.95
C GLN A 113 7.03 -6.35 15.06
N PHE A 114 7.37 -5.06 14.93
CA PHE A 114 8.75 -4.63 14.99
C PHE A 114 9.33 -4.91 16.40
N PRO A 115 10.42 -5.71 16.52
CA PRO A 115 10.76 -6.33 17.80
C PRO A 115 11.61 -5.46 18.73
N ILE A 116 11.82 -4.18 18.38
CA ILE A 116 12.58 -3.22 19.21
C ILE A 116 11.80 -1.92 19.39
N ARG A 117 12.08 -1.24 20.48
CA ARG A 117 11.50 0.06 20.83
C ARG A 117 12.59 1.07 21.15
N ALA A 118 12.20 2.35 21.24
CA ALA A 118 13.12 3.45 21.52
C ALA A 118 13.99 3.23 22.76
N ALA A 119 13.42 2.63 23.82
CA ALA A 119 14.13 2.32 25.06
C ALA A 119 15.32 1.37 24.86
N ASP A 120 15.31 0.51 23.84
CA ASP A 120 16.42 -0.41 23.57
C ASP A 120 17.65 0.28 22.97
N LEU A 121 17.48 1.50 22.47
CA LEU A 121 18.53 2.31 21.84
C LEU A 121 19.04 3.43 22.76
N MET A 122 18.40 3.63 23.90
CA MET A 122 18.79 4.64 24.89
C MET A 122 19.81 4.05 25.89
N PRO A 123 20.70 4.88 26.46
CA PRO A 123 20.89 6.31 26.19
C PRO A 123 21.78 6.60 24.97
N ARG A 124 22.23 5.56 24.25
CA ARG A 124 23.18 5.70 23.13
C ARG A 124 22.69 6.66 22.04
N TYR A 125 21.38 6.67 21.76
CA TYR A 125 20.74 7.63 20.87
C TYR A 125 19.64 8.41 21.60
N ALA A 126 19.46 9.68 21.22
CA ALA A 126 18.45 10.57 21.78
C ALA A 126 17.91 11.55 20.73
N GLY A 127 16.76 12.17 21.01
CA GLY A 127 16.17 13.20 20.15
C GLY A 127 15.92 12.70 18.71
N PRO A 128 16.13 13.55 17.68
CA PRO A 128 15.94 13.17 16.28
C PRO A 128 16.77 11.95 15.84
N ASP A 129 17.94 11.74 16.45
CA ASP A 129 18.86 10.66 16.10
C ASP A 129 18.29 9.29 16.48
N LEU A 130 17.56 9.23 17.61
CA LEU A 130 16.84 8.03 18.05
C LEU A 130 15.79 7.60 17.01
N GLY A 131 15.01 8.55 16.49
CA GLY A 131 14.02 8.27 15.44
C GLY A 131 14.66 7.77 14.15
N ARG A 132 15.77 8.38 13.72
CA ARG A 132 16.50 7.96 12.51
C ARG A 132 17.05 6.53 12.65
N GLU A 133 17.60 6.18 13.80
CA GLU A 133 18.15 4.85 14.05
C GLU A 133 17.06 3.78 14.21
N LEU A 134 15.89 4.11 14.78
CA LEU A 134 14.72 3.22 14.77
C LEU A 134 14.25 2.96 13.35
N ALA A 135 14.03 3.99 12.54
CA ALA A 135 13.58 3.85 11.16
C ALA A 135 14.59 3.10 10.28
N LYS A 136 15.88 3.24 10.55
CA LYS A 136 16.94 2.46 9.87
C LYS A 136 16.84 0.96 10.20
N ARG A 137 16.63 0.62 11.47
CA ARG A 137 16.48 -0.78 11.92
C ARG A 137 15.17 -1.40 11.44
N GLU A 138 14.07 -0.64 11.44
CA GLU A 138 12.80 -1.09 10.87
C GLU A 138 12.92 -1.41 9.38
N ARG A 139 13.58 -0.54 8.60
CA ARG A 139 13.87 -0.84 7.19
C ARG A 139 14.76 -2.08 7.01
N ARG A 140 15.76 -2.28 7.88
CA ARG A 140 16.60 -3.48 7.85
C ARG A 140 15.78 -4.73 8.15
N TRP A 141 14.88 -4.66 9.12
CA TRP A 141 13.97 -5.74 9.49
C TRP A 141 12.99 -6.08 8.35
N ILE A 142 12.33 -5.09 7.75
CA ILE A 142 11.45 -5.29 6.60
C ILE A 142 12.21 -5.92 5.43
N ARG A 143 13.41 -5.41 5.10
CA ARG A 143 14.24 -5.96 4.02
C ARG A 143 14.70 -7.39 4.26
N SER A 144 14.73 -7.84 5.52
CA SER A 144 14.98 -9.25 5.86
C SER A 144 13.77 -10.16 5.68
N GLY A 145 12.64 -9.64 5.19
CA GLY A 145 11.38 -10.37 5.18
C GLY A 145 10.83 -10.60 6.58
N PHE A 146 11.02 -9.63 7.48
CA PHE A 146 10.61 -9.69 8.89
C PHE A 146 11.30 -10.77 9.73
N ALA A 147 12.40 -11.35 9.25
CA ALA A 147 13.08 -12.48 9.88
C ALA A 147 14.03 -12.07 11.03
N LEU A 148 14.59 -10.86 11.00
CA LEU A 148 15.55 -10.43 12.04
C LEU A 148 14.87 -10.26 13.40
N GLY A 149 15.49 -10.84 14.43
CA GLY A 149 15.06 -10.70 15.80
C GLY A 149 15.61 -9.44 16.46
N ARG A 150 15.22 -9.24 17.73
CA ARG A 150 15.69 -8.11 18.55
C ARG A 150 17.22 -8.06 18.64
N ALA A 151 17.89 -9.20 18.86
CA ALA A 151 19.34 -9.24 19.00
C ALA A 151 20.03 -8.75 17.72
N ASP A 152 19.64 -9.29 16.56
CA ASP A 152 20.23 -8.92 15.27
C ASP A 152 20.08 -7.42 14.97
N LEU A 153 18.99 -6.80 15.43
CA LEU A 153 18.70 -5.39 15.21
C LEU A 153 19.42 -4.46 16.19
N LEU A 154 19.89 -4.95 17.34
CA LEU A 154 20.59 -4.13 18.34
C LEU A 154 22.11 -4.10 18.18
N GLU A 155 22.65 -5.04 17.40
CA GLU A 155 24.01 -4.96 16.86
C GLU A 155 24.20 -3.70 15.98
#